data_AF-A0A8T1VBV8-F1
#
_entry.id   AF-A0A8T1VBV8-F1
#
_cell.length_a   1.000
_cell.length_b   1.000
_cell.length_c   1.000
_cell.angle_alpha   90.00
_cell.angle_beta   90.00
_cell.angle_gamma   90.00
#
_symmetry.space_group_name_H-M   'P 1'
#
loop_
_entity.id
_entity.type
_entity.pdbx_description
1 polymer ?
#
loop_
_entity_poly.entity_id
_entity_poly.type
_entity_poly.pdbx_seq_one_letter_code
_entity_poly.pdbx_strand_id
1 'polypeptide(L)'
;MLSRSCERNKIEAKGTEALSGADLDRYQSLAAANALVPLEQQLKLCIARLQFTFSGYYGEWGGSRAQQTASWYSLGGQKLGNGKPPSLEWTEKLNFLNPGDETLGQLWKQFDSTGVARHERFAIVGWPTHTDIQSTFDLMGDVAAAEMTLADSPVDMTKVQQFLHYRAGQQRQVPYGYNNGYAYSAHEYSSPMPLQFCQKLCKAIADSGCVALVDAFFKTCFSRLKEKHEMIPVIAELIRKVGWEHVADPYMKAVDQHHILHADRL
;
A
#
# COMPACT_ATOMS: atom_id res chain seq x y z
N MET A 1 -1.40 -14.85 11.96
CA MET A 1 -2.25 -14.74 13.17
C MET A 1 -3.45 -13.89 12.85
N LEU A 2 -4.69 -14.41 12.98
CA LEU A 2 -5.92 -13.68 12.67
C LEU A 2 -6.64 -13.28 13.96
N SER A 3 -6.85 -11.98 14.20
CA SER A 3 -7.58 -11.52 15.38
C SER A 3 -9.08 -11.61 15.19
N ARG A 4 -9.73 -12.29 16.14
CA ARG A 4 -11.18 -12.60 16.10
C ARG A 4 -12.05 -11.50 16.73
N SER A 5 -11.48 -10.65 17.58
CA SER A 5 -12.21 -9.67 18.40
C SER A 5 -11.80 -8.21 18.16
N CYS A 6 -10.85 -7.97 17.25
CA CYS A 6 -10.33 -6.62 17.02
C CYS A 6 -11.17 -5.86 16.00
N GLU A 7 -11.53 -4.63 16.35
CA GLU A 7 -12.28 -3.71 15.49
C GLU A 7 -11.32 -2.74 14.79
N ARG A 8 -11.69 -2.32 13.57
CA ARG A 8 -10.93 -1.36 12.77
C ARG A 8 -10.54 -0.11 13.55
N ASN A 9 -11.49 0.51 14.24
CA ASN A 9 -11.25 1.78 14.93
C ASN A 9 -10.20 1.62 16.06
N LYS A 10 -10.13 0.43 16.68
CA LYS A 10 -9.12 0.13 17.71
C LYS A 10 -7.74 -0.04 17.07
N ILE A 11 -7.65 -0.77 15.95
CA ILE A 11 -6.40 -0.89 15.18
C ILE A 11 -5.90 0.47 14.70
N GLU A 12 -6.77 1.30 14.12
CA GLU A 12 -6.37 2.63 13.64
C GLU A 12 -5.88 3.56 14.76
N ALA A 13 -6.40 3.38 15.97
CA ALA A 13 -6.02 4.19 17.13
C ALA A 13 -4.78 3.68 17.88
N LYS A 14 -4.58 2.37 17.95
CA LYS A 14 -3.59 1.73 18.86
C LYS A 14 -2.70 0.68 18.20
N GLY A 15 -2.92 0.36 16.93
CA GLY A 15 -2.15 -0.65 16.23
C GLY A 15 -2.19 -2.02 16.92
N THR A 16 -1.03 -2.62 17.16
CA THR A 16 -0.91 -3.92 17.83
C THR A 16 -1.30 -3.89 19.31
N GLU A 17 -1.33 -2.72 19.97
CA GLU A 17 -1.83 -2.59 21.34
C GLU A 17 -3.36 -2.77 21.43
N ALA A 18 -4.07 -2.78 20.29
CA ALA A 18 -5.48 -3.16 20.24
C ALA A 18 -5.70 -4.69 20.26
N LEU A 19 -4.64 -5.49 20.11
CA LEU A 19 -4.71 -6.94 20.28
C LEU A 19 -4.85 -7.29 21.77
N SER A 20 -5.47 -8.42 22.06
CA SER A 20 -5.70 -8.86 23.45
C SER A 20 -5.66 -10.38 23.58
N GLY A 21 -5.39 -10.86 24.79
CA GLY A 21 -5.30 -12.29 25.09
C GLY A 21 -4.28 -13.00 24.19
N ALA A 22 -4.64 -14.20 23.72
CA ALA A 22 -3.77 -15.04 22.91
C ALA A 22 -3.26 -14.36 21.62
N ASP A 23 -4.00 -13.39 21.09
CA ASP A 23 -3.57 -12.63 19.91
C ASP A 23 -2.40 -11.69 20.25
N LEU A 24 -2.45 -11.02 21.39
CA LEU A 24 -1.35 -10.16 21.85
C LEU A 24 -0.10 -11.00 22.16
N ASP A 25 -0.26 -12.10 22.90
CA ASP A 25 0.84 -12.97 23.31
C ASP A 25 1.59 -13.55 22.11
N ARG A 26 0.86 -13.97 21.07
CA ARG A 26 1.42 -14.48 19.81
C ARG A 26 2.19 -13.40 19.05
N TYR A 27 1.63 -12.18 18.94
CA TYR A 27 2.35 -11.07 18.31
C TYR A 27 3.62 -10.74 19.08
N GLN A 28 3.56 -10.64 20.41
CA GLN A 28 4.74 -10.36 21.25
C GLN A 28 5.81 -11.43 21.09
N SER A 29 5.42 -12.70 21.07
CA SER A 29 6.34 -13.82 20.84
C SER A 29 7.00 -13.75 19.46
N LEU A 30 6.21 -13.45 18.41
CA LEU A 30 6.73 -13.27 17.05
C LEU A 30 7.69 -12.07 16.97
N ALA A 31 7.32 -10.93 17.56
CA ALA A 31 8.13 -9.73 17.56
C ALA A 31 9.45 -9.95 18.30
N ALA A 32 9.42 -10.64 19.45
CA ALA A 32 10.60 -11.01 20.21
C ALA A 32 11.51 -11.97 19.40
N ALA A 33 10.94 -13.03 18.81
CA ALA A 33 11.71 -13.96 17.97
C ALA A 33 12.34 -13.26 16.76
N ASN A 34 11.58 -12.37 16.11
CA ASN A 34 12.06 -11.58 14.97
C ASN A 34 13.20 -10.63 15.36
N ALA A 35 13.22 -10.11 16.58
CA ALA A 35 14.31 -9.26 17.05
C ALA A 35 15.62 -10.04 17.33
N LEU A 36 15.53 -11.36 17.54
CA LEU A 36 16.69 -12.22 17.85
C LEU A 36 17.42 -12.73 16.61
N VAL A 37 16.79 -12.71 15.43
CA VAL A 37 17.43 -13.15 14.19
C VAL A 37 18.32 -12.05 13.60
N PRO A 38 19.37 -12.40 12.83
CA PRO A 38 20.20 -11.41 12.14
C PRO A 38 19.36 -10.47 11.27
N LEU A 39 19.81 -9.21 11.12
CA LEU A 39 19.07 -8.16 10.40
C LEU A 39 18.57 -8.60 9.02
N GLU A 40 19.38 -9.38 8.30
CA GLU A 40 19.06 -9.92 6.98
C GLU A 40 17.90 -10.92 6.98
N GLN A 41 17.65 -11.59 8.11
CA GLN A 41 16.59 -12.58 8.29
C GLN A 41 15.36 -12.00 9.00
N GLN A 42 15.46 -10.76 9.51
CA GLN A 42 14.32 -10.11 10.16
C GLN A 42 13.20 -9.89 9.15
N LEU A 43 11.97 -10.04 9.62
CA LEU A 43 10.75 -9.76 8.89
C LEU A 43 10.30 -8.32 9.15
N LYS A 44 9.87 -7.63 8.09
CA LYS A 44 9.04 -6.43 8.20
C LYS A 44 7.60 -6.86 8.46
N LEU A 45 7.08 -6.51 9.63
CA LEU A 45 5.73 -6.88 10.06
C LEU A 45 4.74 -5.74 9.81
N CYS A 46 3.52 -6.09 9.43
CA CYS A 46 2.40 -5.16 9.28
C CYS A 46 1.07 -5.82 9.67
N ILE A 47 0.03 -5.00 9.78
CA ILE A 47 -1.33 -5.45 10.05
C ILE A 47 -2.12 -5.42 8.73
N ALA A 48 -2.68 -6.54 8.32
CA ALA A 48 -3.59 -6.65 7.18
C ALA A 48 -5.03 -6.82 7.66
N ARG A 49 -5.91 -5.87 7.34
CA ARG A 49 -7.36 -6.03 7.47
C ARG A 49 -7.88 -6.75 6.24
N LEU A 50 -8.29 -7.99 6.42
CA LEU A 50 -8.94 -8.80 5.41
C LEU A 50 -10.44 -8.55 5.50
N GLN A 51 -11.04 -8.13 4.40
CA GLN A 51 -12.48 -7.90 4.32
C GLN A 51 -13.07 -8.85 3.29
N PHE A 52 -14.19 -9.45 3.66
CA PHE A 52 -14.93 -10.38 2.86
C PHE A 52 -16.36 -9.85 2.73
N THR A 53 -16.77 -9.56 1.50
CA THR A 53 -18.14 -9.10 1.21
C THR A 53 -18.87 -10.15 0.38
N PHE A 54 -20.05 -10.58 0.84
CA PHE A 54 -20.95 -11.41 0.07
C PHE A 54 -21.82 -10.51 -0.82
N SER A 55 -21.69 -10.63 -2.15
CA SER A 55 -22.65 -10.04 -3.08
C SER A 55 -23.68 -11.10 -3.47
N GLY A 56 -24.68 -11.32 -2.61
CA GLY A 56 -25.79 -12.24 -2.90
C GLY A 56 -27.10 -11.69 -2.34
N TYR A 57 -28.16 -11.71 -3.15
CA TYR A 57 -29.52 -11.59 -2.62
C TYR A 57 -29.83 -12.85 -1.80
N TYR A 58 -30.65 -12.67 -0.75
CA TYR A 58 -31.13 -13.71 0.17
C TYR A 58 -31.16 -15.14 -0.43
N GLY A 59 -30.29 -16.02 0.08
CA GLY A 59 -30.46 -17.48 -0.05
C GLY A 59 -29.61 -18.20 -1.09
N GLU A 60 -28.99 -17.51 -2.07
CA GLU A 60 -28.04 -18.17 -2.97
C GLU A 60 -26.62 -18.12 -2.40
N TRP A 61 -26.21 -19.22 -1.75
CA TRP A 61 -24.81 -19.54 -1.40
C TRP A 61 -23.94 -19.81 -2.64
N GLY A 62 -24.16 -19.07 -3.73
CA GLY A 62 -23.33 -19.11 -4.92
C GLY A 62 -21.96 -18.52 -4.60
N GLY A 63 -21.00 -19.39 -4.30
CA GLY A 63 -19.62 -19.04 -3.92
C GLY A 63 -18.78 -18.31 -4.97
N SER A 64 -19.40 -17.68 -5.97
CA SER A 64 -18.72 -17.13 -7.15
C SER A 64 -18.38 -15.63 -7.07
N ARG A 65 -18.77 -14.88 -6.02
CA ARG A 65 -18.51 -13.42 -5.96
C ARG A 65 -18.18 -12.87 -4.58
N ALA A 66 -17.47 -13.64 -3.76
CA ALA A 66 -16.88 -13.09 -2.56
C ALA A 66 -15.78 -12.07 -2.92
N GLN A 67 -16.04 -10.78 -2.72
CA GLN A 67 -15.01 -9.77 -2.91
C GLN A 67 -14.10 -9.75 -1.69
N GLN A 68 -12.87 -10.21 -1.89
CA GLN A 68 -11.80 -10.11 -0.89
C GLN A 68 -11.01 -8.84 -1.13
N THR A 69 -10.87 -8.03 -0.09
CA THR A 69 -9.99 -6.86 -0.11
C THR A 69 -9.08 -6.89 1.10
N ALA A 70 -7.85 -6.46 0.91
CA ALA A 70 -6.90 -6.24 2.00
C ALA A 70 -6.70 -4.73 2.18
N SER A 71 -6.73 -4.25 3.42
CA SER A 71 -6.19 -2.94 3.77
C SER A 71 -4.99 -3.13 4.68
N TRP A 72 -3.92 -2.38 4.46
CA TRP A 72 -2.67 -2.52 5.17
C TRP A 72 -2.47 -1.38 6.17
N TYR A 73 -1.95 -1.70 7.35
CA TYR A 73 -1.67 -0.77 8.43
C TYR A 73 -0.27 -1.08 9.00
N SER A 74 0.40 -0.04 9.49
CA SER A 74 1.61 -0.20 10.29
C SER A 74 1.29 -0.88 11.62
N LEU A 75 2.31 -1.34 12.33
CA LEU A 75 2.15 -1.88 13.68
C LEU A 75 1.60 -0.85 14.68
N GLY A 76 1.79 0.45 14.42
CA GLY A 76 1.23 1.54 15.21
C GLY A 76 -0.19 1.95 14.81
N GLY A 77 -0.81 1.29 13.82
CA GLY A 77 -2.19 1.55 13.42
C GLY A 77 -2.36 2.54 12.27
N GLN A 78 -1.31 3.23 11.84
CA GLN A 78 -1.38 4.11 10.67
C GLN A 78 -1.75 3.29 9.43
N LYS A 79 -2.82 3.67 8.74
CA LYS A 79 -3.21 3.06 7.47
C LYS A 79 -2.15 3.34 6.40
N LEU A 80 -1.61 2.28 5.82
CA LEU A 80 -0.63 2.33 4.75
C LEU A 80 -1.31 2.40 3.37
N GLY A 81 -2.41 1.69 3.19
CA GLY A 81 -3.15 1.73 1.93
C GLY A 81 -4.15 0.60 1.79
N ASN A 82 -4.87 0.58 0.67
CA ASN A 82 -5.67 -0.59 0.28
C ASN A 82 -4.84 -1.41 -0.71
N GLY A 83 -4.78 -2.73 -0.50
CA GLY A 83 -4.22 -3.67 -1.47
C GLY A 83 -5.05 -3.72 -2.75
N LYS A 84 -4.45 -4.24 -3.83
CA LYS A 84 -5.13 -4.41 -5.13
C LYS A 84 -6.27 -5.45 -5.01
N PRO A 85 -7.53 -5.09 -5.33
CA PRO A 85 -8.59 -6.07 -5.57
C PRO A 85 -8.58 -6.56 -7.04
N PRO A 86 -8.92 -7.83 -7.35
CA PRO A 86 -8.63 -9.07 -6.66
C PRO A 86 -7.75 -9.95 -7.57
N SER A 87 -6.47 -10.08 -7.23
CA SER A 87 -5.68 -11.28 -7.53
C SER A 87 -4.61 -11.43 -6.48
N LEU A 88 -4.98 -11.22 -5.21
CA LEU A 88 -4.28 -11.91 -4.14
C LEU A 88 -4.63 -13.39 -4.31
N GLU A 89 -4.01 -14.02 -5.31
CA GLU A 89 -3.60 -15.41 -5.20
C GLU A 89 -2.57 -15.39 -4.08
N TRP A 90 -3.08 -15.31 -2.86
CA TRP A 90 -2.36 -15.71 -1.68
C TRP A 90 -1.77 -17.05 -2.07
N THR A 91 -0.45 -17.09 -2.28
CA THR A 91 0.28 -18.32 -2.60
C THR A 91 -0.37 -19.41 -1.78
N GLU A 92 -0.72 -20.55 -2.39
CA GLU A 92 -1.55 -21.62 -1.77
C GLU A 92 -1.09 -22.06 -0.37
N LYS A 93 0.09 -21.61 0.06
CA LYS A 93 0.56 -21.56 1.44
C LYS A 93 0.76 -20.13 1.93
N LEU A 94 -0.31 -19.46 2.35
CA LEU A 94 -0.13 -18.47 3.40
C LEU A 94 0.37 -19.23 4.62
N ASN A 95 1.64 -19.02 4.97
CA ASN A 95 2.16 -19.41 6.28
C ASN A 95 1.55 -18.44 7.31
N PHE A 96 0.23 -18.47 7.43
CA PHE A 96 -0.39 -17.93 8.62
C PHE A 96 0.30 -18.64 9.78
N LEU A 97 0.81 -17.87 10.72
CA LEU A 97 0.89 -18.34 12.09
C LEU A 97 -0.56 -18.62 12.50
N ASN A 98 -0.99 -19.85 12.19
CA ASN A 98 -2.29 -20.46 12.39
C ASN A 98 -2.08 -21.66 13.30
N PRO A 99 -1.64 -21.44 14.55
CA PRO A 99 -1.32 -22.53 15.46
C PRO A 99 -2.54 -23.41 15.80
N GLY A 100 -3.76 -22.99 15.44
CA GLY A 100 -4.97 -23.81 15.59
C GLY A 100 -5.36 -24.61 14.34
N ASP A 101 -4.53 -24.59 13.28
CA ASP A 101 -4.73 -25.33 12.03
C ASP A 101 -6.11 -25.12 11.38
N GLU A 102 -6.72 -23.96 11.63
CA GLU A 102 -8.03 -23.62 11.07
C GLU A 102 -7.95 -23.37 9.55
N THR A 103 -8.77 -24.05 8.76
CA THR A 103 -8.97 -23.72 7.34
C THR A 103 -9.51 -22.29 7.19
N LEU A 104 -9.31 -21.65 6.02
CA LEU A 104 -9.95 -20.37 5.71
C LEU A 104 -11.46 -20.42 5.99
N GLY A 105 -12.14 -21.49 5.56
CA GLY A 105 -13.54 -21.71 5.87
C GLY A 105 -13.86 -21.69 7.36
N GLN A 106 -13.05 -22.33 8.21
CA GLN A 106 -13.23 -22.33 9.67
C GLN A 106 -12.92 -20.97 10.31
N LEU A 107 -11.95 -20.22 9.78
CA LEU A 107 -11.65 -18.85 10.20
C LEU A 107 -12.81 -17.88 9.93
N TRP A 108 -13.61 -18.15 8.90
CA TRP A 108 -14.77 -17.35 8.47
C TRP A 108 -16.14 -17.93 8.90
N LYS A 109 -16.27 -19.23 9.19
CA LYS A 109 -17.54 -19.94 9.44
C LYS A 109 -18.25 -19.61 10.76
N GLN A 110 -17.60 -18.93 11.70
CA GLN A 110 -18.21 -18.63 13.02
C GLN A 110 -19.18 -17.44 13.01
N PHE A 111 -19.50 -16.86 11.85
CA PHE A 111 -20.54 -15.85 11.78
C PHE A 111 -21.89 -16.53 11.52
N ASP A 112 -22.67 -16.64 12.59
CA ASP A 112 -24.06 -17.06 12.52
C ASP A 112 -24.82 -16.25 11.47
N SER A 113 -25.84 -16.93 10.92
CA SER A 113 -26.83 -16.63 9.89
C SER A 113 -27.58 -15.27 10.00
N THR A 114 -26.89 -14.21 10.41
CA THR A 114 -27.44 -12.88 10.73
C THR A 114 -27.52 -11.96 9.52
N GLY A 115 -27.22 -12.45 8.31
CA GLY A 115 -27.37 -11.67 7.07
C GLY A 115 -26.42 -10.47 6.96
N VAL A 116 -25.35 -10.40 7.76
CA VAL A 116 -24.36 -9.33 7.67
C VAL A 116 -23.52 -9.54 6.40
N ALA A 117 -23.69 -8.66 5.42
CA ALA A 117 -23.06 -8.77 4.10
C ALA A 117 -21.52 -8.56 4.09
N ARG A 118 -20.91 -8.13 5.21
CA ARG A 118 -19.49 -7.77 5.32
C ARG A 118 -18.85 -8.34 6.58
N HIS A 119 -17.80 -9.14 6.40
CA HIS A 119 -16.98 -9.69 7.48
C HIS A 119 -15.55 -9.15 7.42
N GLU A 120 -14.95 -8.97 8.59
CA GLU A 120 -13.61 -8.40 8.72
C GLU A 120 -12.77 -9.16 9.73
N ARG A 121 -11.49 -9.34 9.39
CA ARG A 121 -10.46 -9.92 10.25
C ARG A 121 -9.17 -9.14 10.09
N PHE A 122 -8.31 -9.19 11.11
CA PHE A 122 -7.00 -8.57 11.09
C PHE A 122 -5.93 -9.65 11.16
N ALA A 123 -4.91 -9.57 10.33
CA ALA A 123 -3.78 -10.48 10.32
C ALA A 123 -2.47 -9.74 10.60
N ILE A 124 -1.57 -10.35 11.37
CA ILE A 124 -0.15 -9.98 11.30
C ILE A 124 0.47 -10.68 10.11
N VAL A 125 1.04 -9.91 9.19
CA VAL A 125 1.73 -10.37 7.98
C VAL A 125 3.17 -9.90 8.05
N GLY A 126 4.10 -10.78 7.67
CA GLY A 126 5.52 -10.50 7.64
C GLY A 126 6.18 -11.03 6.37
N TRP A 127 7.17 -10.30 5.89
CA TRP A 127 8.07 -10.72 4.81
C TRP A 127 9.50 -10.24 5.12
N PRO A 128 10.54 -10.82 4.53
CA PRO A 128 11.92 -10.43 4.82
C PRO A 128 12.17 -8.92 4.66
N THR A 129 12.99 -8.34 5.53
CA THR A 129 13.29 -6.89 5.51
C THR A 129 14.08 -6.51 4.26
N HIS A 130 14.81 -7.46 3.67
CA HIS A 130 15.53 -7.30 2.41
C HIS A 130 14.65 -7.59 1.18
N THR A 131 13.37 -7.91 1.34
CA THR A 131 12.48 -8.16 0.20
C THR A 131 12.41 -6.94 -0.70
N ASP A 132 12.48 -7.18 -2.00
CA ASP A 132 12.44 -6.15 -3.03
C ASP A 132 11.18 -5.28 -2.88
N ILE A 133 11.36 -3.99 -3.13
CA ILE A 133 10.26 -3.03 -3.18
C ILE A 133 9.18 -3.49 -4.16
N GLN A 134 9.58 -4.20 -5.23
CA GLN A 134 8.66 -4.87 -6.15
C GLN A 134 7.63 -5.75 -5.44
N SER A 135 8.05 -6.64 -4.54
CA SER A 135 7.10 -7.54 -3.85
C SER A 135 6.17 -6.76 -2.93
N THR A 136 6.63 -5.65 -2.35
CA THR A 136 5.77 -4.75 -1.57
C THR A 136 4.71 -4.10 -2.45
N PHE A 137 5.09 -3.62 -3.64
CA PHE A 137 4.15 -3.08 -4.62
C PHE A 137 3.12 -4.11 -5.09
N ASP A 138 3.57 -5.33 -5.36
CA ASP A 138 2.71 -6.40 -5.88
C ASP A 138 1.71 -6.87 -4.83
N LEU A 139 2.15 -7.02 -3.57
CA LEU A 139 1.31 -7.48 -2.45
C LEU A 139 0.41 -6.38 -1.87
N MET A 140 0.96 -5.18 -1.67
CA MET A 140 0.28 -4.14 -0.90
C MET A 140 -0.32 -3.04 -1.77
N GLY A 141 0.07 -2.96 -3.03
CA GLY A 141 -0.29 -1.89 -3.94
C GLY A 141 0.52 -0.61 -3.71
N ASP A 142 0.47 0.26 -4.71
CA ASP A 142 1.34 1.43 -4.81
C ASP A 142 1.29 2.36 -3.59
N VAL A 143 0.10 2.60 -3.04
CA VAL A 143 -0.11 3.52 -1.93
C VAL A 143 0.52 3.00 -0.64
N ALA A 144 0.40 1.69 -0.39
CA ALA A 144 0.97 1.08 0.80
C ALA A 144 2.49 0.93 0.69
N ALA A 145 3.00 0.60 -0.50
CA ALA A 145 4.44 0.60 -0.77
C ALA A 145 5.05 2.01 -0.58
N ALA A 146 4.31 3.03 -1.01
CA ALA A 146 4.68 4.44 -0.85
C ALA A 146 4.79 4.82 0.64
N GLU A 147 3.74 4.64 1.44
CA GLU A 147 3.81 4.94 2.89
C GLU A 147 4.91 4.13 3.60
N MET A 148 5.13 2.87 3.21
CA MET A 148 6.21 2.07 3.79
C MET A 148 7.61 2.56 3.47
N THR A 149 7.81 3.17 2.31
CA THR A 149 9.10 3.73 1.89
C THR A 149 9.49 4.91 2.78
N LEU A 150 8.50 5.65 3.28
CA LEU A 150 8.71 6.83 4.13
C LEU A 150 8.54 6.54 5.63
N ALA A 151 8.33 5.28 6.02
CA ALA A 151 8.05 4.91 7.40
C ALA A 151 9.30 4.92 8.30
N ASP A 152 10.50 4.85 7.71
CA ASP A 152 11.75 4.86 8.46
C ASP A 152 12.05 6.27 9.01
N SER A 153 12.68 6.33 10.18
CA SER A 153 13.12 7.57 10.81
C SER A 153 14.60 7.46 11.20
N PRO A 154 15.54 8.14 10.50
CA PRO A 154 15.32 8.98 9.32
C PRO A 154 14.88 8.18 8.08
N VAL A 155 14.31 8.88 7.09
CA VAL A 155 13.86 8.25 5.83
C VAL A 155 15.06 7.67 5.08
N ASP A 156 14.95 6.40 4.67
CA ASP A 156 15.96 5.71 3.88
C ASP A 156 15.88 6.14 2.41
N MET A 157 16.82 6.99 1.97
CA MET A 157 16.85 7.51 0.61
C MET A 157 17.15 6.45 -0.45
N THR A 158 17.79 5.33 -0.09
CA THR A 158 17.99 4.21 -1.01
C THR A 158 16.65 3.56 -1.34
N LYS A 159 15.77 3.38 -0.34
CA LYS A 159 14.40 2.88 -0.57
C LYS A 159 13.57 3.86 -1.39
N VAL A 160 13.71 5.17 -1.14
CA VAL A 160 13.06 6.21 -1.95
C VAL A 160 13.49 6.13 -3.42
N GLN A 161 14.79 5.96 -3.67
CA GLN A 161 15.31 5.83 -5.02
C GLN A 161 14.80 4.56 -5.72
N GLN A 162 14.81 3.43 -5.03
CA GLN A 162 14.26 2.17 -5.54
C GLN A 162 12.77 2.29 -5.87
N PHE A 163 11.99 2.94 -4.99
CA PHE A 163 10.57 3.19 -5.20
C PHE A 163 10.31 3.96 -6.49
N LEU A 164 11.01 5.10 -6.65
CA LEU A 164 10.85 5.97 -7.82
C LEU A 164 11.28 5.29 -9.12
N HIS A 165 12.38 4.53 -9.10
CA HIS A 165 12.84 3.77 -10.26
C HIS A 165 11.87 2.66 -10.67
N TYR A 166 11.41 1.87 -9.71
CA TYR A 166 10.42 0.82 -9.96
C TYR A 166 9.15 1.40 -10.60
N ARG A 167 8.65 2.50 -10.04
CA ARG A 167 7.49 3.25 -10.57
C ARG A 167 7.72 3.79 -11.98
N ALA A 168 8.89 4.37 -12.25
CA ALA A 168 9.23 4.87 -13.58
C ALA A 168 9.31 3.73 -14.62
N GLY A 169 9.79 2.55 -14.21
CA GLY A 169 9.78 1.33 -15.03
C GLY A 169 8.37 0.85 -15.37
N GLN A 170 7.46 0.84 -14.39
CA GLN A 170 6.06 0.46 -14.57
C GLN A 170 5.32 1.40 -15.54
N GLN A 171 5.61 2.71 -15.52
CA GLN A 171 5.02 3.66 -16.48
C GLN A 171 5.45 3.41 -17.93
N ARG A 172 6.63 2.79 -18.16
CA ARG A 172 7.14 2.50 -19.50
C ARG A 172 6.64 1.17 -20.06
N GLN A 173 6.14 0.29 -19.21
CA GLN A 173 5.52 -0.97 -19.62
C GLN A 173 4.06 -0.72 -20.01
N VAL A 174 3.86 -0.24 -21.23
CA VAL A 174 2.57 -0.45 -21.91
C VAL A 174 2.43 -1.96 -22.09
N PRO A 175 1.33 -2.62 -21.66
CA PRO A 175 1.20 -4.05 -21.81
C PRO A 175 1.31 -4.41 -23.30
N TYR A 176 2.42 -5.05 -23.68
CA TYR A 176 2.56 -5.63 -25.00
C TYR A 176 1.64 -6.86 -25.05
N GLY A 177 0.53 -6.73 -25.76
CA GLY A 177 -0.36 -7.82 -26.13
C GLY A 177 -1.63 -7.93 -25.30
N TYR A 178 -2.76 -7.51 -25.88
CA TYR A 178 -3.78 -8.45 -26.38
C TYR A 178 -4.71 -7.69 -27.32
N ASN A 179 -4.61 -8.03 -28.60
CA ASN A 179 -5.34 -7.45 -29.71
C ASN A 179 -6.76 -8.07 -29.77
N ASN A 180 -7.63 -7.74 -28.81
CA ASN A 180 -9.03 -8.17 -28.80
C ASN A 180 -9.95 -7.01 -28.45
N GLY A 181 -10.26 -6.16 -29.45
CA GLY A 181 -11.51 -5.38 -29.64
C GLY A 181 -12.07 -4.47 -28.53
N TYR A 182 -11.54 -4.54 -27.31
CA TYR A 182 -11.93 -3.82 -26.13
C TYR A 182 -10.63 -3.39 -25.46
N ALA A 183 -10.03 -2.33 -25.99
CA ALA A 183 -8.88 -1.69 -25.37
C ALA A 183 -9.33 -1.07 -24.04
N TYR A 184 -9.39 -1.86 -22.97
CA TYR A 184 -9.33 -1.30 -21.63
C TYR A 184 -7.93 -0.73 -21.47
N SER A 185 -7.84 0.59 -21.62
CA SER A 185 -6.60 1.31 -21.41
C SER A 185 -6.09 0.97 -20.00
N ALA A 186 -4.92 0.35 -19.92
CA ALA A 186 -4.25 0.08 -18.63
C ALA A 186 -3.91 1.37 -17.86
N HIS A 187 -4.18 2.54 -18.46
CA HIS A 187 -4.02 3.87 -17.88
C HIS A 187 -5.17 4.24 -16.91
N GLU A 188 -6.30 3.53 -16.94
CA GLU A 188 -7.52 3.95 -16.25
C GLU A 188 -7.61 3.55 -14.76
N TYR A 189 -6.71 2.67 -14.27
CA TYR A 189 -6.80 2.11 -12.90
C TYR A 189 -5.65 2.46 -11.96
N SER A 190 -4.75 3.37 -12.34
CA SER A 190 -3.71 3.80 -11.41
C SER A 190 -4.26 4.81 -10.41
N SER A 191 -4.61 4.34 -9.21
CA SER A 191 -5.19 5.15 -8.12
C SER A 191 -4.40 6.45 -7.89
N PRO A 192 -5.05 7.60 -7.68
CA PRO A 192 -4.34 8.86 -7.41
C PRO A 192 -3.33 8.71 -6.28
N MET A 193 -2.19 9.40 -6.38
CA MET A 193 -1.24 9.39 -5.28
C MET A 193 -1.80 10.19 -4.09
N PRO A 194 -1.69 9.69 -2.85
CA PRO A 194 -2.14 10.44 -1.69
C PRO A 194 -1.33 11.72 -1.52
N LEU A 195 -2.01 12.84 -1.26
CA LEU A 195 -1.39 14.14 -1.03
C LEU A 195 -0.34 14.09 0.10
N GLN A 196 -0.69 13.48 1.24
CA GLN A 196 0.21 13.39 2.39
C GLN A 196 1.50 12.65 2.06
N PHE A 197 1.42 11.57 1.27
CA PHE A 197 2.60 10.86 0.79
C PHE A 197 3.47 11.79 -0.08
N CYS A 198 2.87 12.46 -1.07
CA CYS A 198 3.61 13.37 -1.95
C CYS A 198 4.29 14.50 -1.17
N GLN A 199 3.62 15.07 -0.16
CA GLN A 199 4.18 16.08 0.73
C GLN A 199 5.38 15.54 1.51
N LYS A 200 5.24 14.38 2.18
CA LYS A 200 6.33 13.74 2.92
C LYS A 200 7.52 13.38 2.02
N LEU A 201 7.26 12.83 0.83
CA LEU A 201 8.30 12.45 -0.13
C LEU A 201 9.04 13.68 -0.66
N CYS A 202 8.32 14.74 -1.06
CA CYS A 202 8.91 15.98 -1.54
C CYS A 202 9.81 16.61 -0.45
N LYS A 203 9.33 16.60 0.80
CA LYS A 203 10.11 17.06 1.94
C LYS A 203 11.36 16.22 2.17
N ALA A 204 11.26 14.88 2.13
CA ALA A 204 12.42 14.00 2.27
C ALA A 204 13.48 14.25 1.17
N ILE A 205 13.04 14.46 -0.08
CA ILE A 205 13.93 14.83 -1.18
C ILE A 205 14.60 16.18 -0.92
N ALA A 206 13.82 17.18 -0.51
CA ALA A 206 14.35 18.51 -0.17
C ALA A 206 15.37 18.44 0.96
N ASP A 207 15.08 17.70 2.03
CA ASP A 207 15.96 17.50 3.18
C ASP A 207 17.26 16.76 2.80
N SER A 208 17.19 15.81 1.86
CA SER A 208 18.36 15.09 1.37
C SER A 208 19.25 15.91 0.41
N GLY A 209 18.70 16.94 -0.23
CA GLY A 209 19.37 17.68 -1.30
C GLY A 209 19.60 16.88 -2.60
N CYS A 210 19.00 15.69 -2.74
CA CYS A 210 19.25 14.80 -3.87
C CYS A 210 18.52 15.25 -5.14
N VAL A 211 19.18 16.09 -5.94
CA VAL A 211 18.67 16.62 -7.22
C VAL A 211 18.22 15.52 -8.19
N ALA A 212 18.89 14.37 -8.19
CA ALA A 212 18.57 13.25 -9.08
C ALA A 212 17.15 12.69 -8.88
N LEU A 213 16.55 12.88 -7.70
CA LEU A 213 15.21 12.38 -7.38
C LEU A 213 14.10 13.38 -7.73
N VAL A 214 14.43 14.64 -7.99
CA VAL A 214 13.47 15.72 -8.28
C VAL A 214 12.67 15.42 -9.53
N ASP A 215 13.36 15.12 -10.64
CA ASP A 215 12.72 14.79 -11.92
C ASP A 215 11.84 13.54 -11.82
N ALA A 216 12.34 12.51 -11.14
CA ALA A 216 11.60 11.28 -10.92
C ALA A 216 10.32 11.53 -10.10
N PHE A 217 10.43 12.28 -9.00
CA PHE A 217 9.28 12.66 -8.16
C PHE A 217 8.17 13.35 -8.97
N PHE A 218 8.53 14.36 -9.79
CA PHE A 218 7.54 15.10 -10.56
C PHE A 218 6.84 14.21 -11.61
N LYS A 219 7.60 13.34 -12.28
CA LYS A 219 7.08 12.42 -13.31
C LYS A 219 6.22 11.29 -12.75
N THR A 220 6.63 10.67 -11.64
CA THR A 220 6.00 9.43 -11.16
C THR A 220 4.94 9.65 -10.09
N CYS A 221 5.06 10.73 -9.31
CA CYS A 221 4.22 10.98 -8.13
C CYS A 221 3.35 12.23 -8.30
N PHE A 222 3.98 13.39 -8.54
CA PHE A 222 3.26 14.68 -8.61
C PHE A 222 2.27 14.76 -9.78
N SER A 223 2.64 14.22 -10.96
CA SER A 223 1.77 14.17 -12.14
C SER A 223 0.40 13.54 -11.85
N ARG A 224 0.37 12.53 -10.97
CA ARG A 224 -0.82 11.76 -10.56
C ARG A 224 -1.57 12.33 -9.36
N LEU A 225 -1.08 13.43 -8.78
CA LEU A 225 -1.75 14.12 -7.71
C LEU A 225 -2.89 14.97 -8.30
N LYS A 226 -4.07 14.91 -7.68
CA LYS A 226 -5.21 15.76 -8.06
C LYS A 226 -5.08 17.14 -7.43
N GLU A 227 -4.73 17.17 -6.14
CA GLU A 227 -4.62 18.37 -5.31
C GLU A 227 -3.24 19.04 -5.46
N LYS A 228 -2.81 19.34 -6.70
CA LYS A 228 -1.47 19.88 -6.97
C LYS A 228 -1.18 21.21 -6.25
N HIS A 229 -2.20 22.04 -6.01
CA HIS A 229 -2.07 23.33 -5.33
C HIS A 229 -1.64 23.18 -3.87
N GLU A 230 -2.06 22.11 -3.19
CA GLU A 230 -1.69 21.82 -1.79
C GLU A 230 -0.20 21.43 -1.64
N MET A 231 0.52 21.24 -2.74
CA MET A 231 1.96 20.98 -2.75
C MET A 231 2.81 22.26 -2.77
N ILE A 232 2.23 23.42 -3.07
CA ILE A 232 2.97 24.68 -3.26
C ILE A 232 3.92 24.98 -2.08
N PRO A 233 3.50 24.87 -0.80
CA PRO A 233 4.41 25.16 0.33
C PRO A 233 5.64 24.25 0.36
N VAL A 234 5.47 22.96 0.08
CA VAL A 234 6.56 21.97 0.11
C VAL A 234 7.44 22.08 -1.13
N ILE A 235 6.87 22.42 -2.29
CA ILE A 235 7.64 22.72 -3.51
C ILE A 235 8.49 23.98 -3.30
N ALA A 236 7.95 25.02 -2.65
CA ALA A 236 8.73 26.21 -2.32
C ALA A 236 9.90 25.88 -1.38
N GLU A 237 9.74 24.91 -0.47
CA GLU A 237 10.86 24.40 0.34
C GLU A 237 11.89 23.64 -0.50
N LEU A 238 11.42 22.76 -1.39
CA LEU A 238 12.30 22.07 -2.33
C LEU A 238 13.15 23.06 -3.14
N ILE A 239 12.52 24.05 -3.77
CA ILE A 239 13.19 25.09 -4.56
C ILE A 239 14.25 25.82 -3.73
N ARG A 240 13.93 26.19 -2.48
CA ARG A 240 14.88 26.86 -1.59
C ARG A 240 16.11 26.00 -1.27
N LYS A 241 15.96 24.67 -1.21
CA LYS A 241 17.05 23.75 -0.87
C LYS A 241 17.86 23.27 -2.06
N VAL A 242 17.20 22.98 -3.19
CA VAL A 242 17.83 22.35 -4.35
C VAL A 242 17.99 23.27 -5.55
N GLY A 243 17.49 24.50 -5.51
CA GLY A 243 17.56 25.46 -6.62
C GLY A 243 16.38 25.37 -7.59
N TRP A 244 16.00 26.51 -8.18
CA TRP A 244 14.88 26.60 -9.13
C TRP A 244 15.22 25.92 -10.45
N GLU A 245 16.46 26.03 -10.91
CA GLU A 245 17.00 25.43 -12.13
C GLU A 245 16.82 23.91 -12.19
N HIS A 246 16.76 23.26 -11.04
CA HIS A 246 16.57 21.82 -10.91
C HIS A 246 15.09 21.41 -10.80
N VAL A 247 14.19 22.35 -10.51
CA VAL A 247 12.75 22.11 -10.27
C VAL A 247 11.89 22.58 -11.45
N ALA A 248 12.27 23.67 -12.12
CA ALA A 248 11.46 24.36 -13.11
C ALA A 248 10.93 23.44 -14.21
N ASP A 249 11.84 22.78 -14.93
CA ASP A 249 11.50 21.91 -16.07
C ASP A 249 10.65 20.69 -15.65
N PRO A 250 11.03 19.91 -14.62
CA PRO A 250 10.20 18.80 -14.15
C PRO A 250 8.81 19.24 -13.68
N TYR A 251 8.72 20.35 -12.95
CA TYR A 251 7.46 20.89 -12.43
C TYR A 251 6.51 21.29 -13.57
N MET A 252 6.99 22.11 -14.50
CA MET A 252 6.17 22.60 -15.62
C MET A 252 5.64 21.44 -16.46
N LYS A 253 6.50 20.46 -16.81
CA LYS A 253 6.08 19.26 -17.56
C LYS A 253 4.99 18.47 -16.83
N ALA A 254 5.09 18.34 -15.51
CA ALA A 254 4.12 17.56 -14.73
C ALA A 254 2.79 18.31 -14.49
N VAL A 255 2.79 19.64 -14.52
CA VAL A 255 1.57 20.46 -14.52
C VAL A 255 0.89 20.38 -15.89
N ASP A 256 1.64 20.50 -16.99
CA ASP A 256 1.10 20.49 -18.36
C ASP A 256 0.47 19.14 -18.74
N GLN A 257 1.02 18.03 -18.25
CA GLN A 257 0.43 16.69 -18.41
C GLN A 257 -1.00 16.59 -17.87
N HIS A 258 -1.41 17.46 -16.95
CA HIS A 258 -2.78 17.48 -16.42
C HIS A 258 -3.80 18.01 -17.45
N HIS A 259 -3.37 18.88 -18.38
CA HIS A 259 -4.26 19.48 -19.38
C HIS A 259 -4.59 18.54 -20.54
N ILE A 260 -3.70 17.60 -20.88
CA ILE A 260 -3.93 16.66 -21.99
C ILE A 260 -4.99 15.61 -21.60
N LEU A 261 -5.02 15.14 -20.35
CA LEU A 261 -5.98 14.13 -19.89
C LEU A 261 -7.43 14.64 -19.74
N HIS A 262 -7.63 15.96 -19.75
CA HIS A 262 -8.96 16.58 -19.68
C HIS A 262 -9.47 17.14 -21.02
N ALA A 263 -8.58 17.32 -22.01
CA ALA A 263 -8.96 17.79 -23.34
C ALA A 263 -9.64 16.71 -24.19
N ASP A 264 -9.35 15.42 -23.94
CA ASP A 264 -9.98 14.28 -24.63
C ASP A 264 -11.39 13.92 -24.08
N ARG A 265 -12.05 14.84 -23.36
CA ARG A 265 -13.42 14.67 -22.83
C ARG A 265 -14.38 15.79 -23.27
N LEU A 266 -14.20 16.31 -24.48
CA LEU A 266 -15.19 17.12 -25.21
C LEU A 266 -15.37 16.56 -26.61
#